data_AF-A0A811TEN2-F1
#
_entry.id   AF-A0A811TEN2-F1
#
_cell.length_a   1.000
_cell.length_b   1.000
_cell.length_c   1.000
_cell.angle_alpha   90.00
_cell.angle_beta   90.00
_cell.angle_gamma   90.00
#
_symmetry.space_group_name_H-M   'P 1'
#
loop_
_entity.id
_entity.type
_entity.pdbx_description
1 polymer ?
#
loop_
_entity_poly.entity_id
_entity_poly.type
_entity_poly.pdbx_seq_one_letter_code
_entity_poly.pdbx_strand_id
1 'polypeptide(L)' 'MVNVVRIKEVEENVVLRKADFENLIGVVESLTETLEILSDKNLMKQIKESEKDIEEGKTFEIKTEDDLNNLFVG' A
#
# COMPACT_ATOMS: atom_id res chain seq x y z
N MET A 1 -1.79 10.99 7.79
CA MET A 1 -2.83 11.93 7.31
C MET A 1 -4.11 11.60 8.07
N VAL A 2 -4.75 12.56 8.75
CA VAL A 2 -5.99 12.30 9.51
C VAL A 2 -7.18 12.73 8.65
N ASN A 3 -7.98 11.79 8.16
CA ASN A 3 -9.21 12.09 7.42
C ASN A 3 -10.32 12.46 8.40
N VAL A 4 -10.87 13.67 8.27
CA VAL A 4 -11.96 14.16 9.12
C VAL A 4 -13.30 13.85 8.44
N VAL A 5 -14.03 12.89 8.98
CA VAL A 5 -15.39 12.52 8.50
C VAL A 5 -16.41 13.27 9.34
N ARG A 6 -17.33 14.02 8.70
CA ARG A 6 -18.41 14.72 9.41
C ARG A 6 -19.65 13.84 9.47
N ILE A 7 -19.94 13.35 10.67
CA ILE A 7 -21.09 12.47 10.95
C ILE A 7 -22.11 13.24 11.77
N LYS A 8 -23.39 13.18 11.38
CA LYS A 8 -24.50 13.73 12.18
C LYS A 8 -25.60 12.69 12.32
N GLU A 9 -26.18 12.60 13.50
CA GLU A 9 -27.39 11.82 13.74
C GLU A 9 -28.64 12.68 13.51
N VAL A 10 -29.62 12.14 12.78
CA VAL A 10 -30.92 12.77 12.51
C VAL A 10 -31.99 11.67 12.58
N GLU A 11 -32.95 11.79 13.50
CA GLU A 11 -34.07 10.83 13.62
C GLU A 11 -33.59 9.36 13.68
N GLU A 12 -32.64 9.07 14.57
CA GLU A 12 -32.01 7.73 14.72
C GLU A 12 -31.22 7.23 13.49
N ASN A 13 -31.05 8.08 12.46
CA ASN A 13 -30.27 7.77 11.27
C ASN A 13 -28.91 8.49 11.29
N VAL A 14 -27.87 7.78 10.86
CA VAL A 14 -26.54 8.35 10.64
C VAL A 14 -26.49 8.96 9.24
N VAL A 15 -26.30 10.28 9.18
CA VAL A 15 -26.21 11.04 7.92
C VAL A 15 -24.77 11.48 7.72
N LEU A 16 -24.24 11.14 6.54
CA LEU A 16 -22.91 11.53 6.07
C LEU A 16 -23.04 12.39 4.82
N ARG A 17 -22.11 13.33 4.64
CA ARG A 17 -21.97 13.97 3.32
C ARG A 17 -21.47 12.93 2.33
N LYS A 18 -21.97 13.00 1.10
CA LYS A 18 -21.53 12.10 0.02
C LYS A 18 -20.00 12.05 -0.11
N ALA A 19 -19.35 13.22 -0.13
CA ALA A 19 -17.89 13.31 -0.24
C ALA A 19 -17.16 12.62 0.93
N ASP A 20 -17.70 12.73 2.15
CA ASP A 20 -17.12 12.08 3.33
C ASP A 20 -17.28 10.55 3.28
N PHE A 21 -18.39 10.07 2.70
CA PHE A 21 -18.62 8.65 2.47
C PHE A 21 -17.73 8.07 1.37
N GLU A 22 -17.55 8.78 0.25
CA GLU A 22 -16.61 8.38 -0.81
C GLU A 22 -15.17 8.31 -0.30
N ASN A 23 -14.75 9.28 0.53
CA ASN A 23 -13.45 9.22 1.20
C ASN A 23 -13.32 8.00 2.12
N LEU A 24 -14.39 7.64 2.85
CA LEU A 24 -14.39 6.47 3.72
C LEU A 24 -14.22 5.17 2.92
N ILE A 25 -14.89 5.06 1.76
CA ILE A 25 -14.72 3.91 0.86
C ILE A 25 -13.25 3.76 0.47
N GLY A 26 -12.59 4.83 0.02
CA GLY A 26 -11.17 4.76 -0.36
C GLY A 26 -10.25 4.36 0.79
N VAL A 27 -10.57 4.77 2.03
CA VAL A 27 -9.82 4.31 3.22
C VAL A 27 -10.02 2.82 3.46
N VAL A 28 -11.25 2.32 3.33
CA VAL A 28 -11.56 0.89 3.50
C VAL A 28 -10.87 0.06 2.42
N GLU A 29 -10.88 0.49 1.17
CA GLU A 29 -10.19 -0.18 0.06
C GLU A 29 -8.68 -0.29 0.32
N SER A 30 -8.04 0.82 0.74
CA SER A 30 -6.61 0.82 1.08
C SER A 30 -6.28 -0.11 2.27
N LEU A 31 -7.17 -0.18 3.26
CA LEU A 31 -7.01 -1.13 4.37
C LEU A 31 -7.17 -2.58 3.90
N THR A 32 -8.13 -2.86 3.03
CA THR A 32 -8.32 -4.20 2.44
C THR A 32 -7.08 -4.61 1.66
N GLU A 33 -6.54 -3.75 0.80
CA GLU A 33 -5.31 -4.02 0.05
C GLU A 33 -4.13 -4.33 0.99
N THR A 34 -3.99 -3.54 2.06
CA THR A 34 -2.95 -3.79 3.08
C THR A 34 -3.14 -5.17 3.73
N LEU A 35 -4.37 -5.55 4.05
CA LEU A 35 -4.68 -6.87 4.63
C LEU A 35 -4.42 -8.01 3.64
N GLU A 36 -4.71 -7.81 2.36
CA GLU A 36 -4.42 -8.78 1.30
C GLU A 36 -2.91 -9.03 1.19
N ILE A 37 -2.11 -7.95 1.17
CA ILE A 37 -0.64 -8.04 1.18
C ILE A 37 -0.15 -8.81 2.41
N LEU A 38 -0.65 -8.46 3.60
CA LEU A 38 -0.25 -9.12 4.85
C LEU A 38 -0.68 -10.59 4.91
N SER A 39 -1.75 -10.96 4.23
CA SER A 39 -2.25 -12.34 4.18
C SER A 39 -1.39 -13.25 3.28
N ASP A 40 -0.72 -12.67 2.27
CA ASP A 40 0.17 -13.41 1.39
C ASP A 40 1.54 -13.62 2.03
N LYS A 41 1.76 -14.84 2.55
CA LYS A 41 3.02 -15.23 3.19
C LYS A 41 4.23 -15.16 2.26
N ASN A 42 4.06 -15.41 0.96
CA ASN A 42 5.16 -15.40 0.02
C ASN A 42 5.57 -13.96 -0.31
N LEU A 43 4.59 -13.10 -0.58
CA LEU A 43 4.82 -11.68 -0.77
C LEU A 43 5.49 -11.05 0.47
N MET A 44 4.98 -11.34 1.67
CA MET A 44 5.59 -10.85 2.92
C MET A 44 7.02 -11.35 3.13
N LYS A 45 7.36 -12.56 2.66
CA LYS A 45 8.73 -13.05 2.68
C LYS A 45 9.63 -12.25 1.74
N GLN A 46 9.17 -12.02 0.50
CA GLN A 46 9.91 -11.24 -0.49
C GLN A 46 10.12 -9.78 -0.05
N ILE A 47 9.11 -9.16 0.57
CA ILE A 47 9.22 -7.81 1.14
C ILE A 47 10.34 -7.78 2.20
N LYS A 48 10.34 -8.72 3.15
CA LYS A 48 11.37 -8.79 4.20
C LYS A 48 12.77 -9.04 3.66
N GLU A 49 12.90 -9.91 2.66
CA GLU A 49 14.18 -10.15 1.99
C GLU A 49 14.68 -8.88 1.29
N SER A 50 13.77 -8.15 0.63
CA SER A 50 14.09 -6.87 -0.02
C SER A 50 14.50 -5.79 0.98
N GLU A 51 13.79 -5.67 2.12
CA GLU A 51 14.16 -4.76 3.21
C GLU A 51 15.59 -5.05 3.70
N LYS A 52 15.90 -6.33 3.93
CA LYS A 52 17.24 -6.76 4.34
C LYS A 52 18.30 -6.42 3.30
N ASP A 53 18.03 -6.65 2.01
CA ASP A 53 18.98 -6.34 0.95
C ASP A 53 19.27 -4.83 0.87
N ILE A 54 18.26 -3.97 1.11
CA ILE A 54 18.44 -2.52 1.21
C ILE A 54 19.30 -2.15 2.43
N GLU A 55 19.02 -2.72 3.60
CA GLU A 55 19.79 -2.46 4.84
C GLU A 55 21.25 -2.90 4.71
N GLU A 56 21.50 -4.02 4.02
CA GLU A 56 22.83 -4.55 3.74
C GLU A 56 23.53 -3.85 2.56
N GLY A 57 22.87 -2.88 1.91
CA GLY A 57 23.42 -2.14 0.78
C GLY A 57 23.56 -2.97 -0.51
N LYS A 58 22.87 -4.10 -0.61
CA LYS A 58 22.79 -4.98 -1.80
C LYS A 58 21.82 -4.41 -2.84
N THR A 59 21.91 -3.11 -3.09
CA THR A 59 21.08 -2.41 -4.06
C THR A 59 21.84 -2.24 -5.36
N PHE A 60 21.19 -2.54 -6.48
CA PHE A 60 21.72 -2.27 -7.81
C PHE A 60 21.02 -1.05 -8.39
N GLU A 61 21.78 -0.07 -8.84
CA GLU A 61 21.26 1.09 -9.54
C GLU A 61 21.33 0.84 -11.05
N ILE A 62 20.20 0.90 -11.74
CA ILE A 62 20.11 0.70 -13.19
C ILE A 62 20.12 2.09 -13.82
N LYS A 63 21.19 2.44 -14.55
CA LYS A 63 21.33 3.76 -15.20
C LYS A 63 21.17 3.70 -16.71
N THR A 64 21.43 2.53 -17.28
CA THR A 64 21.44 2.29 -18.72
C THR A 64 20.64 1.06 -19.08
N GLU A 65 20.26 0.94 -20.34
CA GLU A 65 19.63 -0.27 -20.87
C GLU A 65 20.55 -1.49 -20.75
N ASP A 66 21.87 -1.29 -20.83
CA ASP A 66 22.86 -2.35 -20.65
C ASP A 66 22.87 -2.88 -19.22
N ASP A 67 22.73 -2.01 -18.22
CA ASP A 67 22.60 -2.41 -16.80
C ASP A 67 21.34 -3.28 -16.59
N LEU A 68 20.24 -2.93 -17.27
CA LEU A 68 18.99 -3.69 -17.23
C LEU A 68 19.17 -5.07 -17.89
N ASN A 69 19.81 -5.11 -19.06
CA ASN A 69 20.05 -6.36 -19.78
C ASN A 69 20.89 -7.32 -18.94
N ASN A 70 21.91 -6.81 -18.24
CA ASN A 70 22.80 -7.59 -17.37
C ASN A 70 22.13 -8.19 -16.12
N LEU A 71 20.94 -7.74 -15.71
CA LEU A 71 20.19 -8.33 -14.59
C LEU A 71 19.56 -9.69 -14.92
N PHE A 72 19.34 -9.98 -16.20
CA PHE A 72 18.64 -11.19 -16.66
C PHE A 72 19.57 -12.21 -17.34
N VAL A 73 20.86 -11.86 -17.51
CA VAL A 73 21.88 -12.77 -18.03
C VAL A 73 22.62 -13.40 -16.85
N GLY A 74 22.02 -14.45 -16.29
CA GLY A 74 22.67 -15.38 -15.36
C GLY A 74 23.21 -16.60 -16.08
#